data_AF-A0ABD3NN84-F1
#
_entry.id   AF-A0ABD3NN84-F1
#
_cell.length_a   1.000
_cell.length_b   1.000
_cell.length_c   1.000
_cell.angle_alpha   90.00
_cell.angle_beta   90.00
_cell.angle_gamma   90.00
#
_symmetry.space_group_name_H-M   'P 1'
#
loop_
_entity.id
_entity.type
_entity.pdbx_description
1 polymer ?
#
loop_
_entity_poly.entity_id
_entity_poly.type
_entity_poly.pdbx_seq_one_letter_code
_entity_poly.pdbx_strand_id
1 'polypeptide(L)' 'MQTMICGSNARVEINKEKPGKGNFVVRVEGRNKPVLELLGMKRPFAALKALDMDDVGKSVMDALSCNDAE' A
#
# COMPACT_ATOMS: atom_id res chain seq x y z
N MET A 1 -8.75 5.06 19.88
CA MET A 1 -7.75 6.07 19.52
C MET A 1 -7.60 6.03 18.01
N GLN A 2 -8.18 7.01 17.30
CA GLN A 2 -8.06 7.14 15.85
C GLN A 2 -7.07 8.28 15.59
N THR A 3 -5.87 7.95 15.12
CA THR A 3 -4.87 8.97 14.77
C THR A 3 -5.03 9.28 13.28
N MET A 4 -5.57 10.46 12.98
CA MET A 4 -5.65 11.02 11.63
C MET A 4 -4.41 11.90 11.42
N ILE A 5 -3.48 11.49 10.56
CA ILE A 5 -2.30 12.30 10.21
C ILE A 5 -2.57 12.90 8.81
N CYS A 6 -2.99 14.17 8.80
CA CYS A 6 -3.10 14.97 7.59
C CYS A 6 -1.81 15.78 7.42
N GLY A 7 -1.00 15.43 6.42
CA GLY A 7 0.10 16.26 5.92
C GLY A 7 1.45 16.18 6.66
N SER A 8 2.51 16.02 5.87
CA SER A 8 3.95 16.10 6.18
C SER A 8 4.63 14.95 6.93
N ASN A 9 3.92 14.05 7.60
CA ASN A 9 4.51 12.91 8.32
C ASN A 9 3.85 11.56 8.00
N ALA A 10 3.45 11.33 6.75
CA ALA A 10 2.84 10.06 6.40
C ALA A 10 3.88 8.95 6.22
N ARG A 11 3.78 7.90 7.03
CA ARG A 11 4.67 6.74 6.97
C ARG A 11 4.10 5.70 6.02
N VAL A 12 4.78 5.48 4.90
CA VAL A 12 4.49 4.38 3.98
C VAL A 12 5.38 3.19 4.36
N GLU A 13 4.76 2.06 4.64
CA GLU A 13 5.48 0.83 5.00
C GLU A 13 5.23 -0.24 3.94
N ILE A 14 6.31 -0.69 3.32
CA ILE A 14 6.31 -1.81 2.38
C ILE A 14 6.85 -3.02 3.14
N ASN A 15 6.09 -4.11 3.20
CA ASN A 15 6.55 -5.40 3.74
C ASN A 15 7.01 -5.37 5.22
N LYS A 16 6.34 -4.60 6.10
CA LYS A 16 6.71 -4.42 7.52
C LYS A 16 6.84 -5.74 8.32
N GLU A 17 5.90 -6.66 8.13
CA GLU A 17 5.99 -8.02 8.65
C GLU A 17 6.48 -8.92 7.52
N LYS A 18 7.54 -9.70 7.77
CA LYS A 18 8.20 -10.64 6.82
C LYS A 18 7.17 -11.31 5.94
N PRO A 19 6.90 -10.76 4.75
CA PRO A 19 5.79 -11.25 3.98
C PRO A 19 6.34 -12.47 3.24
N GLY A 20 5.59 -13.56 3.24
CA GLY A 20 6.00 -14.81 2.60
C GLY A 20 6.49 -14.58 1.17
N LYS A 21 7.27 -15.51 0.62
CA LYS A 21 7.75 -15.41 -0.77
C LYS A 21 6.57 -15.17 -1.70
N GLY A 22 6.61 -14.09 -2.50
CA GLY A 22 5.52 -13.74 -3.42
C GLY A 22 4.46 -12.81 -2.83
N ASN A 23 4.77 -12.08 -1.76
CA ASN A 23 3.88 -11.07 -1.20
C ASN A 23 4.41 -9.66 -1.50
N PHE A 24 3.52 -8.74 -1.85
CA PHE A 24 3.78 -7.32 -2.02
C PHE A 24 2.59 -6.55 -1.47
N VAL A 25 2.79 -5.85 -0.35
CA VAL A 25 1.73 -5.11 0.33
C VAL A 25 2.18 -3.70 0.63
N VAL A 26 1.39 -2.72 0.21
CA VAL A 26 1.59 -1.29 0.46
C VAL A 26 0.55 -0.82 1.44
N ARG A 27 0.99 -0.34 2.61
CA ARG A 27 0.12 0.20 3.65
C ARG A 27 0.47 1.66 3.93
N VAL A 28 -0.56 2.44 4.19
CA VAL A 28 -0.45 3.85 4.59
C VAL A 28 -0.91 3.95 6.03
N GLU A 29 -0.07 4.54 6.89
CA GLU A 29 -0.41 4.79 8.29
C GLU A 29 -1.69 5.65 8.41
N GLY A 30 -2.59 5.27 9.32
CA GLY A 30 -3.89 5.92 9.48
C GLY A 30 -5.02 5.31 8.64
N ARG A 31 -4.73 4.42 7.68
CA ARG A 31 -5.74 3.65 6.93
C ARG A 31 -5.81 2.20 7.41
N ASN A 32 -7.04 1.70 7.59
CA ASN A 32 -7.28 0.31 7.97
C ASN A 32 -7.04 -0.68 6.82
N LYS A 33 -7.19 -0.25 5.57
CA LYS A 33 -7.03 -1.08 4.37
C LYS A 33 -5.70 -0.80 3.66
N PRO A 34 -4.98 -1.81 3.16
CA PRO A 34 -3.81 -1.62 2.31
C PRO A 34 -4.19 -0.93 1.00
N VAL A 35 -3.29 -0.11 0.46
CA VAL A 35 -3.44 0.51 -0.87
C VAL A 35 -3.26 -0.53 -1.97
N LEU A 36 -2.39 -1.52 -1.71
CA LEU A 36 -2.17 -2.65 -2.59
C LEU A 36 -1.84 -3.87 -1.75
N GLU A 37 -2.43 -5.01 -2.08
CA GLU A 37 -2.16 -6.29 -1.43
C GLU A 37 -2.11 -7.41 -2.46
N LEU A 38 -0.89 -7.87 -2.75
CA LEU A 38 -0.62 -9.07 -3.54
C LEU A 38 -0.06 -10.11 -2.58
N LEU A 39 -0.78 -11.21 -2.36
CA LEU A 39 -0.38 -12.28 -1.45
C LEU A 39 -0.24 -13.61 -2.19
N GLY A 40 0.67 -14.45 -1.74
CA GLY A 40 0.80 -15.84 -2.19
C GLY A 40 1.12 -16.02 -3.67
N MET A 41 1.80 -15.05 -4.31
CA MET A 41 2.10 -15.14 -5.73
C MET A 41 3.00 -16.33 -6.03
N LYS A 42 2.55 -17.21 -6.94
CA LYS A 42 3.37 -18.29 -7.49
C LYS A 42 4.39 -17.70 -8.46
N ARG A 43 5.57 -18.33 -8.54
CA ARG A 43 6.55 -18.01 -9.59
C ARG A 43 6.03 -18.50 -10.96
N PRO A 44 6.29 -17.79 -12.06
CA PRO A 44 6.86 -16.43 -12.13
C PRO A 44 5.83 -15.39 -11.67
N PHE A 45 6.26 -14.35 -10.94
CA PHE A 45 5.40 -13.34 -10.30
C PHE A 45 4.70 -12.41 -11.32
N ALA A 46 3.81 -12.97 -12.14
CA ALA A 46 3.18 -12.28 -13.26
C ALA A 46 2.37 -11.06 -12.81
N ALA A 47 1.64 -11.16 -11.69
CA ALA A 47 0.87 -10.05 -11.14
C ALA A 47 1.75 -8.87 -10.72
N LEU A 48 2.92 -9.12 -10.15
CA LEU A 48 3.88 -8.07 -9.80
C LEU A 48 4.49 -7.43 -11.07
N LYS A 49 4.72 -8.23 -12.11
CA LYS A 49 5.29 -7.73 -13.38
C LYS A 49 4.29 -6.93 -14.21
N ALA A 50 3.01 -7.26 -14.10
CA ALA A 50 1.92 -6.55 -14.76
C ALA A 50 1.48 -5.28 -14.00
N LEU A 51 1.99 -5.08 -12.79
CA LEU A 51 1.65 -3.94 -11.95
C LEU A 51 2.32 -2.67 -12.48
N ASP A 52 1.52 -1.65 -12.76
CA ASP A 52 2.00 -0.32 -13.14
C ASP A 52 2.38 0.48 -11.89
N MET A 53 3.66 0.83 -11.76
CA MET A 53 4.18 1.56 -10.60
C MET A 53 3.76 3.04 -10.58
N ASP A 54 3.45 3.63 -11.74
CA ASP A 54 2.96 5.00 -11.80
C ASP A 54 1.54 5.09 -11.22
N ASP A 55 0.70 4.10 -11.51
CA ASP A 55 -0.64 4.02 -10.95
C ASP A 55 -0.64 3.65 -9.46
N VAL A 56 0.30 2.81 -9.02
CA VAL A 56 0.52 2.57 -7.58
C VAL A 56 0.96 3.86 -6.89
N GLY A 57 1.85 4.64 -7.50
CA GLY A 57 2.28 5.94 -7.00
C GLY A 57 1.11 6.91 -6.86
N LYS A 58 0.25 7.03 -7.88
CA LYS A 58 -0.98 7.84 -7.81
C LYS A 58 -1.90 7.35 -6.69
N SER A 59 -2.12 6.05 -6.60
CA SER A 59 -2.98 5.45 -5.56
C SER A 59 -2.46 5.72 -4.15
N VAL A 60 -1.13 5.71 -3.95
CA VAL A 60 -0.51 6.10 -2.68
C VAL A 60 -0.68 7.60 -2.43
N MET A 61 -0.44 8.46 -3.43
CA MET A 61 -0.61 9.91 -3.28
C MET A 61 -2.07 10.28 -2.98
N ASP A 62 -3.03 9.66 -3.66
CA ASP A 62 -4.45 9.77 -3.37
C ASP A 62 -4.76 9.25 -1.97
N ALA A 63 -4.10 8.16 -1.55
CA ALA A 63 -4.27 7.62 -0.22
C ALA A 63 -3.72 8.54 0.89
N LEU A 64 -2.70 9.32 0.57
CA LEU A 64 -2.05 10.30 1.43
C LEU A 64 -2.77 11.66 1.42
N SER A 65 -3.47 11.97 0.33
CA SER A 65 -4.34 13.14 0.26
C SER A 65 -5.52 12.92 1.21
N CYS A 66 -5.74 13.87 2.13
CA CYS A 66 -6.90 13.87 3.03
C CYS A 66 -8.17 13.99 2.20
N ASN A 67 -8.70 12.86 1.74
CA ASN A 67 -10.07 12.73 1.32
C ASN A 67 -10.68 11.62 2.18
N ASP A 68 -11.46 12.07 3.16
CA ASP A 68 -12.37 11.24 3.93
C ASP A 68 -13.19 10.38 2.96
N ALA A 69 -12.87 9.10 2.91
CA ALA A 69 -13.73 8.11 2.27
C ALA A 69 -14.39 7.31 3.39
N GLU A 70 -15.63 7.76 3.67
CA GLU A 70 -16.77 7.11 4.35
C GLU A 70 -16.59 5.68 4.88
#